data_AF-A0A437M431-F1
#
_entry.id   AF-A0A437M431-F1
#
_cell.length_a   1.000
_cell.length_b   1.000
_cell.length_c   1.000
_cell.angle_alpha   90.00
_cell.angle_beta   90.00
_cell.angle_gamma   90.00
#
_symmetry.space_group_name_H-M   'P 1'
#
loop_
_entity.id
_entity.type
_entity.pdbx_description
1 polymer ?
#
loop_
_entity_poly.entity_id
_entity_poly.type
_entity_poly.pdbx_seq_one_letter_code
_entity_poly.pdbx_strand_id
1 'polypeptide(L)' 'MTSKKAYPLRLDPALFAAIERAAAADLRSVNAQIECLLREALAKRGVRVELGEPAKRGRPPRDQSSPGGGGGSPKD' A
#
# COMPACT_ATOMS: atom_id res chain seq x y z
N MET A 1 8.44 11.63 -1.28
CA MET A 1 7.52 10.47 -1.21
C MET A 1 8.40 9.26 -1.41
N THR A 2 8.55 8.36 -0.43
CA THR A 2 9.15 7.06 -0.76
C THR A 2 8.22 6.43 -1.81
N SER A 3 8.69 6.32 -3.05
CA SER A 3 7.85 5.83 -4.12
C SER A 3 7.66 4.34 -3.88
N LYS A 4 6.42 3.95 -3.55
CA LYS A 4 6.06 2.53 -3.48
C LYS A 4 6.01 2.01 -4.91
N LYS A 5 6.77 0.95 -5.19
CA LYS A 5 6.71 0.29 -6.49
C LYS A 5 5.46 -0.56 -6.58
N ALA A 6 4.54 -0.20 -7.47
CA ALA A 6 3.43 -1.08 -7.83
C ALA A 6 3.97 -2.28 -8.62
N TYR A 7 3.61 -3.49 -8.20
CA TYR A 7 4.04 -4.72 -8.85
C TYR A 7 2.86 -5.71 -8.90
N PRO A 8 2.50 -6.24 -10.08
CA PRO A 8 1.46 -7.24 -10.20
C PRO A 8 1.95 -8.57 -9.62
N LEU A 9 1.47 -8.92 -8.43
CA LEU A 9 1.83 -10.15 -7.74
C LEU A 9 0.79 -11.23 -8.05
N ARG A 10 1.24 -12.37 -8.59
CA ARG A 10 0.39 -13.55 -8.79
C ARG A 10 0.45 -14.41 -7.53
N LEU A 11 -0.70 -14.64 -6.90
CA LEU A 11 -0.83 -15.46 -5.70
C LEU A 11 -1.87 -16.54 -5.92
N ASP A 12 -1.69 -17.67 -5.25
CA ASP A 12 -2.77 -18.64 -5.06
C ASP A 12 -3.93 -17.97 -4.30
N PRO A 13 -5.20 -18.17 -4.71
CA PRO A 13 -6.35 -17.56 -4.04
C PRO A 13 -6.50 -17.92 -2.56
N ALA A 14 -6.17 -19.16 -2.17
CA ALA A 14 -6.25 -19.59 -0.78
C ALA A 14 -5.15 -18.93 0.07
N LEU A 15 -3.96 -18.74 -0.51
CA LEU A 15 -2.89 -17.97 0.12
C LEU A 15 -3.30 -16.50 0.33
N PHE A 16 -3.90 -15.87 -0.69
CA PHE A 16 -4.38 -14.50 -0.57
C PHE A 16 -5.44 -14.38 0.55
N ALA A 17 -6.41 -15.29 0.59
CA ALA A 17 -7.43 -15.30 1.63
C ALA A 17 -6.85 -15.46 3.06
N ALA A 18 -5.76 -16.23 3.21
CA ALA A 18 -5.07 -16.35 4.50
C ALA A 18 -4.38 -15.03 4.90
N ILE A 19 -3.77 -14.33 3.96
CA ILE A 19 -3.17 -13.01 4.18
C ILE A 19 -4.23 -11.98 4.56
N GLU A 20 -5.40 -11.99 3.90
CA GLU A 20 -6.52 -11.11 4.23
C GLU A 20 -7.00 -11.29 5.68
N ARG A 21 -7.17 -12.55 6.12
CA ARG A 21 -7.55 -12.83 7.52
C ARG A 21 -6.51 -12.37 8.52
N ALA A 22 -5.22 -12.59 8.22
CA ALA A 22 -4.13 -12.13 9.08
C ALA A 22 -4.08 -10.59 9.15
N ALA A 23 -4.25 -9.90 8.02
CA ALA A 23 -4.29 -8.45 7.96
C ALA A 23 -5.46 -7.87 8.77
N ALA A 24 -6.63 -8.50 8.68
CA ALA A 24 -7.81 -8.11 9.45
C ALA A 24 -7.60 -8.25 10.96
N ALA A 25 -6.99 -9.36 11.40
CA ALA A 25 -6.65 -9.58 12.81
C ALA A 25 -5.68 -8.52 13.35
N ASP A 26 -4.75 -8.05 12.52
CA ASP A 26 -3.74 -7.06 12.88
C ASP A 26 -4.18 -5.60 12.63
N LEU A 27 -5.44 -5.37 12.24
CA LEU A 27 -5.98 -4.05 11.87
C LEU A 27 -5.12 -3.32 10.82
N ARG A 28 -4.59 -4.08 9.86
CA ARG A 28 -3.72 -3.59 8.78
C ARG A 28 -4.38 -3.77 7.41
N SER A 29 -3.95 -2.96 6.45
CA SER A 29 -4.28 -3.23 5.05
C SER A 29 -3.55 -4.48 4.56
N VAL A 30 -4.14 -5.17 3.58
CA VAL A 30 -3.53 -6.37 2.97
C VAL A 30 -2.13 -6.07 2.43
N ASN A 31 -1.94 -4.91 1.76
CA ASN A 31 -0.62 -4.52 1.25
C ASN A 31 0.40 -4.29 2.36
N ALA A 32 0.00 -3.69 3.50
CA ALA A 32 0.88 -3.52 4.65
C ALA A 32 1.24 -4.88 5.29
N GLN A 33 0.30 -5.82 5.31
CA GLN A 33 0.56 -7.18 5.79
C GLN A 33 1.55 -7.92 4.89
N ILE A 34 1.37 -7.85 3.57
CA ILE A 34 2.31 -8.45 2.59
C ILE A 34 3.71 -7.88 2.79
N GLU A 35 3.85 -6.57 2.94
CA GLU A 35 5.17 -5.95 3.18
C GLU A 35 5.81 -6.46 4.47
N CYS A 36 5.05 -6.58 5.57
CA CYS A 36 5.55 -7.11 6.84
C CYS A 36 6.05 -8.55 6.69
N LEU A 37 5.23 -9.42 6.10
CA LEU A 37 5.57 -10.83 5.89
C LEU A 37 6.81 -10.99 5.02
N LEU A 38 6.95 -10.17 3.96
CA LEU A 38 8.12 -10.19 3.10
C LEU A 38 9.39 -9.72 3.84
N ARG A 39 9.31 -8.66 4.65
CA ARG A 39 10.43 -8.19 5.47
C ARG A 39 10.87 -9.26 6.49
N GLU A 40 9.92 -9.90 7.16
CA GLU A 40 10.20 -10.99 8.09
C GLU A 40 10.86 -12.19 7.39
N ALA A 41 10.35 -12.59 6.23
CA ALA A 41 10.90 -13.69 5.45
C ALA A 41 12.33 -13.40 4.96
N LEU A 42 12.63 -12.16 4.57
CA LEU A 42 13.97 -11.71 4.20
C LEU A 42 14.90 -11.66 5.41
N ALA A 43 14.44 -11.14 6.55
CA ALA A 43 15.22 -11.11 7.79
C ALA A 43 15.60 -12.52 8.27
N LYS A 44 14.66 -13.48 8.20
CA LYS A 44 14.91 -14.91 8.49
C LYS A 44 15.99 -15.53 7.59
N ARG A 45 16.24 -14.95 6.41
CA ARG A 45 17.29 -15.35 5.47
C ARG A 45 18.58 -14.53 5.63
N GLY A 46 18.67 -13.67 6.65
CA GLY A 46 19.81 -12.78 6.86
C GLY A 46 19.86 -11.57 5.93
N VAL A 47 18.79 -11.28 5.18
CA VAL A 47 18.73 -10.12 4.29
C VAL A 47 18.14 -8.93 5.05
N ARG A 48 18.96 -7.91 5.30
CA ARG A 48 18.56 -6.66 5.96
C ARG A 48 17.87 -5.73 4.95
N VAL A 49 16.65 -5.30 5.27
CA VAL A 49 15.92 -4.30 4.48
C VAL A 49 15.86 -3.01 5.30
N GLU A 50 16.52 -1.96 4.85
CA GLU A 50 16.49 -0.65 5.50
C GLU A 50 15.04 -0.10 5.57
N LEU A 51 14.77 0.68 6.62
CA LEU A 51 13.52 1.42 6.73
C LEU A 51 13.55 2.59 5.76
N GLY A 52 12.57 2.66 4.86
CA GLY A 52 12.40 3.83 3.99
C GLY A 52 12.02 5.07 4.80
N GLU A 53 12.28 6.27 4.26
CA GLU A 53 11.88 7.51 4.92
C GLU A 53 10.37 7.49 5.25
N PRO A 54 9.98 7.80 6.50
CA PRO A 54 8.58 7.83 6.88
C PRO A 54 7.83 8.82 5.99
N ALA A 55 6.64 8.43 5.53
CA ALA A 55 5.79 9.32 4.76
C ALA A 55 5.53 10.59 5.59
N LYS A 56 5.92 11.76 5.06
CA LYS A 56 5.67 13.05 5.69
C LYS A 56 4.18 13.15 6.00
N ARG A 57 3.82 13.40 7.26
CA ARG A 57 2.43 13.57 7.70
C ARG A 57 1.83 14.76 6.96
N GLY A 58 0.70 14.56 6.30
CA GLY A 58 -0.01 15.61 5.57
C GLY A 58 -0.80 15.08 4.39
N ARG A 59 -1.82 15.83 3.96
CA ARG A 59 -2.55 15.57 2.71
C ARG A 59 -1.54 15.54 1.54
N PRO A 60 -1.56 14.52 0.68
CA PRO A 60 -0.77 14.54 -0.55
C PRO A 60 -1.06 15.83 -1.34
N PRO A 61 -0.05 16.52 -1.89
CA PRO A 61 -0.28 17.66 -2.78
C PRO A 61 -1.23 17.24 -3.90
N ARG A 62 -2.23 18.08 -4.21
CA ARG A 62 -3.15 17.81 -5.32
C ARG A 62 -2.34 17.87 -6.61
N ASP A 63 -2.21 16.74 -7.30
CA ASP A 63 -1.52 16.66 -8.59
C ASP A 63 -2.31 17.50 -9.61
N GLN A 64 -1.64 18.46 -10.26
CA GLN A 64 -2.25 19.36 -11.25
C GLN A 64 -2.45 18.67 -12.63
N SER A 65 -2.22 17.36 -12.73
CA SER A 65 -2.24 16.62 -13.99
C SER A 65 -3.44 15.68 -14.21
N SER A 66 -4.53 15.80 -13.45
CA SER A 66 -5.79 15.10 -13.77
C SER A 66 -6.74 16.00 -14.57
N PRO A 67 -7.01 15.72 -15.86
CA PRO A 67 -8.07 16.40 -16.60
C PRO A 67 -9.42 15.76 -16.27
N GLY A 68 -10.37 16.58 -15.81
CA GLY A 68 -11.79 16.33 -16.00
C GLY A 68 -12.55 15.64 -14.86
N GLY A 69 -13.47 16.39 -14.27
CA GLY A 69 -14.56 15.89 -13.44
C GLY A 69 -15.53 17.04 -13.18
N GLY A 70 -16.20 17.49 -14.24
CA GLY A 70 -17.21 18.54 -14.18
C GLY A 70 -18.46 18.10 -13.41
N GLY A 71 -19.16 19.06 -12.82
CA GLY A 71 -20.46 18.84 -12.19
C GLY A 71 -20.73 19.83 -11.05
N GLY A 72 -21.26 20.99 -11.40
CA GLY A 72 -21.74 21.99 -10.44
C GLY A 72 -22.53 23.07 -11.16
N SER A 73 -23.82 22.80 -11.38
CA SER A 73 -24.80 23.67 -12.04
C SER A 73 -24.85 25.08 -11.42
N PRO A 74 -25.13 26.13 -12.20
CA PRO A 74 -25.43 27.45 -11.66
C PRO A 74 -26.75 27.40 -10.88
N LYS A 75 -26.76 27.98 -9.68
CA LYS A 75 -28.00 28.30 -8.95
C LYS A 75 -28.58 29.58 -9.54
N ASP A 76 -29.90 29.59 -9.70
CA ASP A 76 -30.72 30.76 -9.99
C ASP A 76 -30.47 31.93 -9.03
#